data_AF-A0A5J9VTA2-F1
#
_entry.id   AF-A0A5J9VTA2-F1
#
_cell.length_a   1.000
_cell.length_b   1.000
_cell.length_c   1.000
_cell.angle_alpha   90.00
_cell.angle_beta   90.00
_cell.angle_gamma   90.00
#
_symmetry.space_group_name_H-M   'P 1'
#
loop_
_entity.id
_entity.type
_entity.pdbx_description
1 polymer ?
#
loop_
_entity_poly.entity_id
_entity_poly.type
_entity_poly.pdbx_seq_one_letter_code
_entity_poly.pdbx_strand_id
1 'polypeptide(L)' 'MDFIPQADALFLKGICHETQLLFDLLMSTLTPGKERKEKEWCNLFQEAGFSNYKIRSVLGFRSVIE' A
#
# COMPACT_ATOMS: atom_id res chain seq x y z
N MET A 1 -24.74 15.96 2.90
CA MET A 1 -23.90 15.19 1.95
C MET A 1 -24.24 13.74 2.22
N ASP A 2 -25.06 13.17 1.37
CA ASP A 2 -25.57 11.81 1.57
C ASP A 2 -24.48 10.82 1.16
N PHE A 3 -24.07 9.97 2.10
CA PHE A 3 -23.10 8.91 1.85
C PHE A 3 -23.72 7.86 0.94
N ILE A 4 -23.12 7.65 -0.24
CA ILE A 4 -23.51 6.63 -1.21
C ILE A 4 -22.44 5.54 -1.14
N PRO A 5 -22.70 4.40 -0.47
CA PRO A 5 -21.66 3.43 -0.09
C PRO A 5 -20.80 2.93 -1.26
N GLN A 6 -21.40 2.73 -2.43
CA GLN A 6 -20.71 2.20 -3.61
C GLN A 6 -19.83 3.25 -4.31
N ALA A 7 -20.36 4.47 -4.48
CA ALA A 7 -19.68 5.56 -5.16
C ALA A 7 -18.56 6.13 -4.30
N ASP A 8 -18.81 6.27 -2.98
CA ASP A 8 -17.82 6.72 -2.02
C ASP A 8 -16.70 5.70 -1.85
N ALA A 9 -17.00 4.39 -1.87
CA ALA A 9 -15.96 3.35 -1.85
C ALA A 9 -15.06 3.37 -3.12
N LEU A 10 -15.64 3.60 -4.30
CA LEU A 10 -14.88 3.72 -5.54
C LEU A 10 -14.02 4.99 -5.55
N PHE A 11 -14.58 6.11 -5.09
CA PHE A 11 -13.90 7.39 -4.96
C PHE A 11 -12.73 7.31 -3.95
N LEU A 12 -12.97 6.73 -2.78
CA LEU A 12 -11.93 6.48 -1.78
C LEU A 12 -10.84 5.55 -2.33
N LYS A 13 -11.19 4.52 -3.10
CA LYS A 13 -10.22 3.64 -3.75
C LYS A 13 -9.35 4.37 -4.77
N GLY A 14 -9.92 5.30 -5.53
CA GLY A 14 -9.19 6.18 -6.44
C GLY A 14 -8.20 7.10 -5.71
N ILE A 15 -8.66 7.82 -4.68
CA ILE A 15 -7.81 8.71 -3.87
C ILE A 15 -6.67 7.94 -3.20
N CYS A 16 -6.95 6.74 -2.66
CA CYS A 16 -5.92 5.92 -2.04
C CYS A 16 -4.81 5.54 -3.04
N HIS A 17 -5.15 5.24 -4.29
CA HIS A 17 -4.16 4.90 -5.32
C HIS A 17 -3.28 6.09 -5.72
N GLU A 18 -3.88 7.26 -5.96
CA GLU A 18 -3.11 8.48 -6.26
C GLU A 18 -2.19 8.88 -5.10
N THR A 19 -2.66 8.70 -3.86
CA THR A 19 -1.87 8.95 -2.65
C THR A 19 -0.69 7.99 -2.53
N GLN A 20 -0.86 6.70 -2.86
CA GLN A 20 0.25 5.73 -2.88
C GLN A 20 1.34 6.12 -3.87
N LEU A 21 0.95 6.54 -5.08
CA LEU A 21 1.89 6.97 -6.12
C LEU A 21 2.63 8.25 -5.73
N LEU A 22 1.91 9.23 -5.17
CA LEU A 22 2.52 10.45 -4.66
C LEU A 22 3.52 10.14 -3.54
N PHE A 23 3.19 9.20 -2.65
CA PHE A 23 4.07 8.82 -1.56
C PHE A 23 5.30 8.06 -2.06
N ASP A 24 5.19 7.18 -3.06
CA ASP A 24 6.34 6.51 -3.68
C ASP A 24 7.31 7.53 -4.31
N LEU A 25 6.78 8.54 -5.02
CA LEU A 25 7.58 9.64 -5.55
C LEU A 25 8.23 10.46 -4.43
N LEU A 26 7.46 10.79 -3.39
CA LEU A 26 7.95 11.58 -2.25
C LEU A 26 9.07 10.85 -1.50
N MET A 27 8.90 9.56 -1.22
CA MET A 27 9.91 8.75 -0.53
C MET A 27 11.16 8.60 -1.39
N SER A 28 11.02 8.36 -2.69
CA SER A 28 12.15 8.25 -3.61
C SER A 28 12.88 9.57 -3.85
N THR A 29 12.25 10.72 -3.61
CA THR A 29 12.88 12.05 -3.78
C THR A 29 13.52 12.57 -2.51
N LEU A 30 12.89 12.33 -1.35
CA LEU A 30 13.36 12.83 -0.07
C LEU A 30 14.31 11.86 0.65
N THR A 31 14.29 10.58 0.30
CA THR A 31 15.07 9.53 0.95
C THR A 31 15.70 8.58 -0.08
N PRO A 32 16.73 7.80 0.28
CA PRO A 32 17.19 6.69 -0.55
C PRO A 32 16.23 5.48 -0.53
N GLY A 33 15.08 5.61 0.15
CA GLY A 33 14.04 4.58 0.24
C GLY A 33 13.12 4.57 -0.98
N LYS A 34 12.42 3.44 -1.14
CA LYS A 34 11.43 3.23 -2.20
C LYS A 34 10.30 2.35 -1.66
N GLU A 35 9.07 2.61 -2.06
CA GLU A 35 7.94 1.74 -1.71
C GLU A 35 8.02 0.44 -2.52
N ARG A 36 7.80 -0.69 -1.85
CA ARG A 36 7.90 -2.03 -2.45
C ARG A 36 6.54 -2.55 -2.87
N LYS A 37 6.51 -3.21 -4.03
CA LYS A 37 5.36 -4.00 -4.47
C LYS A 37 5.28 -5.30 -3.67
N GLU A 38 4.08 -5.88 -3.61
CA GLU A 38 3.82 -7.15 -2.91
C GLU A 38 4.77 -8.28 -3.35
N LYS A 39 5.11 -8.36 -4.64
CA LYS A 39 6.07 -9.36 -5.14
C LYS A 39 7.48 -9.20 -4.55
N GLU A 40 7.93 -7.96 -4.35
CA GLU A 40 9.24 -7.68 -3.75
C GLU A 40 9.23 -8.06 -2.26
N TRP A 41 8.13 -7.80 -1.56
CA TRP A 41 7.92 -8.28 -0.18
C TRP A 41 7.89 -9.80 -0.09
N CYS A 42 7.16 -10.48 -0.98
CA CYS A 42 7.09 -11.94 -1.05
C CYS A 42 8.48 -12.57 -1.15
N ASN A 43 9.30 -12.09 -2.09
CA ASN A 43 10.67 -12.58 -2.28
C ASN A 43 11.52 -12.36 -1.01
N LEU A 44 11.45 -11.16 -0.41
CA LEU A 44 12.19 -10.86 0.82
C LEU A 44 11.81 -11.78 1.99
N PHE A 45 10.52 -12.05 2.18
CA PHE A 45 10.06 -12.95 3.24
C PHE A 45 10.49 -14.39 2.98
N GLN A 46 10.42 -14.84 1.73
CA GLN A 46 10.88 -16.17 1.34
C GLN A 46 12.39 -16.33 1.55
N GLU A 47 13.19 -15.35 1.15
CA GLU A 47 14.65 -15.33 1.35
C GLU A 47 15.03 -15.27 2.83
N ALA A 48 14.24 -14.58 3.65
CA ALA A 48 14.43 -14.54 5.11
C ALA A 48 13.94 -15.81 5.83
N GLY A 49 13.35 -16.78 5.12
CA GLY A 49 12.91 -18.06 5.67
C GLY A 49 11.50 -18.07 6.28
N PHE A 50 10.70 -17.02 6.04
CA PHE A 50 9.30 -17.00 6.46
C PHE A 50 8.46 -17.92 5.58
N SER A 51 7.54 -18.67 6.22
CA SER A 51 6.68 -19.63 5.53
C SER A 51 5.46 -18.98 4.89
N ASN A 52 5.03 -17.82 5.40
CA ASN A 52 3.84 -17.11 4.94
C ASN A 52 3.91 -15.64 5.36
N TYR A 53 3.10 -14.79 4.73
CA TYR A 53 2.84 -13.41 5.15
C TYR A 53 1.40 -13.02 4.79
N LYS A 54 0.86 -12.02 5.49
CA LYS A 54 -0.46 -11.45 5.21
C LYS A 54 -0.41 -9.93 5.16
N ILE A 55 -0.90 -9.36 4.07
CA ILE A 55 -1.02 -7.91 3.91
C ILE A 55 -2.44 -7.45 4.27
N ARG A 56 -2.56 -6.46 5.15
CA ARG A 56 -3.83 -5.81 5.51
C ARG A 56 -3.75 -4.31 5.27
N SER A 57 -4.73 -3.72 4.59
CA SER A 57 -4.84 -2.26 4.51
C SER A 57 -5.41 -1.73 5.83
N VAL A 58 -4.69 -0.84 6.51
CA VAL A 58 -5.08 -0.34 7.85
C VAL A 58 -5.34 1.16 7.85
N LEU A 59 -4.68 1.91 6.97
CA LEU A 59 -4.76 3.39 6.93
C LEU A 59 -4.92 3.91 5.50
N GLY A 60 -5.90 3.38 4.76
CA GLY A 60 -6.20 3.76 3.37
C GLY A 60 -5.11 3.33 2.39
N PHE A 61 -3.99 4.06 2.36
CA PHE A 61 -2.86 3.82 1.46
C PHE A 61 -1.74 2.99 2.08
N ARG A 62 -1.68 2.86 3.41
CA ARG A 62 -0.67 2.04 4.11
C ARG A 62 -1.18 0.64 4.44
N SER A 63 -0.27 -0.31 4.35
CA SER A 63 -0.52 -1.71 4.68
C SER A 63 0.32 -2.17 5.86
N VAL A 64 -0.25 -3.06 6.67
CA VAL A 64 0.46 -3.83 7.71
C VAL A 64 0.73 -5.22 7.15
N ILE A 65 1.92 -5.74 7.41
CA ILE A 65 2.34 -7.08 7.02
C ILE A 65 2.55 -7.91 8.28
N GLU A 66 1.88 -9.06 8.36
CA GLU A 66 1.93 -10.04 9.46
C GLU A 66 2.54 -11.37 9.00
#